data_AF-A0A7Y5UUE8-F1
#
_entry.id   AF-A0A7Y5UUE8-F1
#
_cell.length_a   1.000
_cell.length_b   1.000
_cell.length_c   1.000
_cell.angle_alpha   90.00
_cell.angle_beta   90.00
_cell.angle_gamma   90.00
#
_symmetry.space_group_name_H-M   'P 1'
#
loop_
_entity.id
_entity.type
_entity.pdbx_description
1 polymer ?
#
loop_
_entity_poly.entity_id
_entity_poly.type
_entity_poly.pdbx_seq_one_letter_code
_entity_poly.pdbx_strand_id
1 'polypeptide(L)'
;MKALVVVLLALLAAAPLALSQERKPDDAPLVRCVPCKNEGRLPCSKHDKGEMPLEDSVLFCSHVAECAECGGAGWLDCTDCENPRWDGVLEKKRDRSKACKGASDEIDGQMKRKVAKVVTDHFVLVWEVESLKVDKREVKQHELMHLYAERLETLFKDYCDSFGTTSAGFKSRGRVFVWGNQRDQEQGSSHFVGQTSARGTKLMGGTIAFSMCGSKQFVKDDPTLHRTLVHNVVHLLLSHQEPSQWVGNIKGGWVDEGVAHWFEERYFGLCDNYCYEEQNSNVDFKGGKWKPVVRKMVAAGEVAPAAEVMQLNTDGLKLAMHAQSFSYCDYLFALDARKFHQLCRELRKKVAARDAFQKVYGINLLQFDEQWRAWVLATYPVR
;
A
#
# COMPACT_ATOMS: atom_id res chain seq x y z
N MET A 1 -11.25 53.49 -22.43
CA MET A 1 -10.77 52.21 -23.01
C MET A 1 -10.99 51.13 -21.97
N LYS A 2 -12.01 50.29 -22.16
CA LYS A 2 -12.41 49.23 -21.21
C LYS A 2 -11.69 47.94 -21.62
N ALA A 3 -10.81 47.44 -20.76
CA ALA A 3 -10.05 46.22 -21.01
C ALA A 3 -10.95 44.99 -20.78
N LEU A 4 -11.05 44.18 -21.83
CA LEU A 4 -11.82 42.95 -21.91
C LEU A 4 -11.05 41.84 -21.17
N VAL A 5 -11.53 41.41 -20.00
CA VAL A 5 -11.00 40.24 -19.30
C VAL A 5 -11.64 39.00 -19.90
N VAL A 6 -10.88 38.25 -20.69
CA VAL A 6 -11.28 36.96 -21.24
C VAL A 6 -11.00 35.90 -20.17
N VAL A 7 -12.06 35.44 -19.51
CA VAL A 7 -12.04 34.26 -18.64
C VAL A 7 -12.07 33.02 -19.53
N LEU A 8 -10.93 32.35 -19.67
CA LEU A 8 -10.84 31.04 -20.31
C LEU A 8 -11.41 29.98 -19.34
N LEU A 9 -12.69 29.63 -19.51
CA LEU A 9 -13.27 28.43 -18.91
C LEU A 9 -12.73 27.21 -19.67
N ALA A 10 -11.71 26.56 -19.11
CA ALA A 10 -11.28 25.25 -19.56
C ALA A 10 -12.32 24.20 -19.12
N LEU A 11 -13.19 23.82 -20.05
CA LEU A 11 -14.03 22.63 -19.97
C LEU A 11 -13.11 21.40 -19.95
N LEU A 12 -12.78 20.93 -18.75
CA LEU A 12 -12.24 19.58 -18.53
C LEU A 12 -13.37 18.59 -18.83
N ALA A 13 -13.39 18.11 -20.07
CA ALA A 13 -14.14 16.91 -20.44
C ALA A 13 -13.58 15.74 -19.62
N ALA A 14 -14.34 15.29 -18.63
CA ALA A 14 -14.10 14.04 -17.94
C ALA A 14 -14.23 12.90 -18.97
N ALA A 15 -13.10 12.45 -19.50
CA ALA A 15 -13.04 11.18 -20.20
C ALA A 15 -13.35 10.08 -19.18
N PRO A 16 -14.35 9.23 -19.41
CA PRO A 16 -14.58 8.10 -18.53
C PRO A 16 -13.36 7.19 -18.62
N LEU A 17 -12.65 7.04 -17.51
CA LEU A 17 -11.72 5.95 -17.28
C LEU A 17 -12.51 4.65 -17.49
N ALA A 18 -12.34 4.04 -18.66
CA ALA A 18 -12.73 2.68 -18.92
C ALA A 18 -11.88 1.79 -18.00
N LEU A 19 -12.35 1.61 -16.76
CA LEU A 19 -12.09 0.41 -16.02
C LEU A 19 -12.41 -0.75 -16.96
N SER A 20 -11.43 -1.64 -17.16
CA SER A 20 -11.67 -2.96 -17.70
C SER A 20 -12.67 -3.66 -16.80
N GLN A 21 -13.96 -3.38 -16.99
CA GLN A 21 -14.99 -4.36 -16.72
C GLN A 21 -14.58 -5.55 -17.56
N GLU A 22 -14.17 -6.63 -16.90
CA GLU A 22 -14.28 -7.95 -17.50
C GLU A 22 -15.64 -7.98 -18.18
N ARG A 23 -15.65 -8.08 -19.51
CA ARG A 23 -16.87 -8.28 -20.26
C ARG A 23 -17.56 -9.48 -19.60
N LYS A 24 -18.72 -9.25 -18.99
CA LYS A 24 -19.63 -10.35 -18.63
C LYS A 24 -19.75 -11.19 -19.90
N PRO A 25 -19.33 -12.46 -19.91
CA PRO A 25 -19.50 -13.30 -21.07
C PRO A 25 -20.99 -13.34 -21.39
N ASP A 26 -21.30 -13.22 -22.68
CA ASP A 26 -22.65 -13.10 -23.25
C ASP A 26 -23.68 -14.10 -22.68
N ASP A 27 -24.95 -13.68 -22.79
CA ASP A 27 -26.21 -14.30 -22.35
C ASP A 27 -26.47 -15.73 -22.87
N ALA A 28 -25.66 -16.71 -22.48
CA ALA A 28 -26.01 -18.12 -22.60
C ALA A 28 -27.06 -18.49 -21.54
N PRO A 29 -27.99 -19.44 -21.82
CA PRO A 29 -29.11 -19.73 -20.93
C PRO A 29 -28.61 -20.18 -19.55
N LEU A 30 -28.87 -19.34 -18.55
CA LEU A 30 -28.72 -19.70 -17.14
C LEU A 30 -29.63 -20.90 -16.86
N VAL A 31 -29.09 -22.12 -16.89
CA VAL A 31 -29.79 -23.25 -16.28
C VAL A 31 -30.03 -22.88 -14.82
N ARG A 32 -31.31 -22.74 -14.45
CA ARG A 32 -31.69 -22.30 -13.11
C ARG A 32 -31.44 -23.45 -12.13
N CYS A 33 -30.27 -23.47 -11.51
CA CYS A 33 -29.95 -24.39 -10.43
C CYS A 33 -30.47 -23.81 -9.11
N VAL A 34 -31.56 -24.39 -8.58
CA VAL A 34 -32.17 -23.98 -7.31
C VAL A 34 -31.22 -24.22 -6.12
N PRO A 35 -30.53 -25.38 -6.00
CA PRO A 35 -29.61 -25.65 -4.87
C PRO A 35 -28.53 -24.59 -4.66
N CYS A 36 -27.82 -24.19 -5.73
CA CYS A 36 -26.73 -23.22 -5.63
C CYS A 36 -27.11 -21.79 -6.02
N LYS A 37 -28.40 -21.54 -6.34
CA LYS A 37 -28.87 -20.23 -6.86
C LYS A 37 -28.05 -19.72 -8.05
N ASN A 38 -27.64 -20.62 -8.93
CA ASN A 38 -26.80 -20.37 -10.11
C ASN A 38 -25.35 -19.96 -9.83
N GLU A 39 -24.83 -20.21 -8.62
CA GLU A 39 -23.43 -19.93 -8.27
C GLU A 39 -22.48 -21.10 -8.59
N GLY A 40 -23.00 -22.26 -9.02
CA GLY A 40 -22.21 -23.46 -9.33
C GLY A 40 -21.52 -24.11 -8.14
N ARG A 41 -21.73 -23.57 -6.94
CA ARG A 41 -21.03 -23.95 -5.72
C ARG A 41 -21.94 -23.90 -4.51
N LEU A 42 -21.58 -24.67 -3.49
CA LEU A 42 -22.23 -24.72 -2.18
C LEU A 42 -21.20 -24.39 -1.10
N PRO A 43 -21.61 -23.73 0.00
CA PRO A 43 -20.68 -23.45 1.10
C PRO A 43 -20.21 -24.76 1.73
N CYS A 44 -18.90 -24.88 1.99
CA CYS A 44 -18.35 -26.01 2.71
C CYS A 44 -18.94 -26.08 4.13
N SER A 45 -19.29 -27.28 4.59
CA SER A 45 -19.93 -27.46 5.91
C SER A 45 -18.97 -27.26 7.09
N LYS A 46 -17.66 -27.23 6.84
CA LYS A 46 -16.60 -27.10 7.85
C LYS A 46 -16.22 -25.66 8.21
N HIS A 47 -16.82 -24.67 7.54
CA HIS A 47 -16.46 -23.28 7.73
C HIS A 47 -17.70 -22.42 7.96
N ASP A 48 -17.49 -21.24 8.56
CA ASP A 48 -18.57 -20.28 8.75
C ASP A 48 -19.06 -19.79 7.38
N LYS A 49 -20.36 -19.97 7.11
CA LYS A 49 -20.99 -19.56 5.85
C LYS A 49 -20.85 -18.06 5.59
N GLY A 50 -20.79 -17.24 6.64
CA GLY A 50 -20.60 -15.79 6.54
C GLY A 50 -19.18 -15.39 6.10
N GLU A 51 -18.18 -16.24 6.33
CA GLU A 51 -16.78 -15.96 6.01
C GLU A 51 -16.35 -16.52 4.65
N MET A 52 -17.08 -17.49 4.08
CA MET A 52 -16.73 -18.09 2.77
C MET A 52 -16.62 -17.12 1.59
N PRO A 53 -17.42 -16.04 1.49
CA PRO A 53 -17.22 -15.03 0.46
C PRO A 53 -15.83 -14.36 0.52
N LEU A 54 -15.20 -14.31 1.69
CA LEU A 54 -13.86 -13.74 1.84
C LEU A 54 -12.81 -14.54 1.06
N GLU A 55 -13.03 -15.85 0.90
CA GLU A 55 -12.10 -16.73 0.20
C GLU A 55 -12.01 -16.44 -1.31
N ASP A 56 -12.95 -15.69 -1.87
CA ASP A 56 -12.97 -15.40 -3.30
C ASP A 56 -12.03 -14.26 -3.70
N SER A 57 -11.61 -13.42 -2.75
CA SER A 57 -10.71 -12.29 -2.99
C SER A 57 -9.23 -12.65 -2.87
N VAL A 58 -8.90 -13.92 -2.59
CA VAL A 58 -7.54 -14.36 -2.27
C VAL A 58 -7.16 -15.62 -3.04
N LEU A 59 -5.86 -15.81 -3.25
CA LEU A 59 -5.31 -17.00 -3.91
C LEU A 59 -5.15 -18.17 -2.93
N PHE A 60 -4.96 -17.87 -1.65
CA PHE A 60 -4.77 -18.83 -0.57
C PHE A 60 -5.12 -18.21 0.78
N CYS A 61 -5.77 -18.98 1.64
CA CYS A 61 -5.98 -18.66 3.05
C CYS A 61 -5.68 -19.89 3.90
N SER A 62 -4.84 -19.74 4.92
CA SER A 62 -4.44 -20.86 5.78
C SER A 62 -5.59 -21.45 6.59
N HIS A 63 -6.69 -20.71 6.82
CA HIS A 63 -7.85 -21.19 7.57
C HIS A 63 -8.63 -22.27 6.82
N VAL A 64 -8.67 -22.20 5.48
CA VAL A 64 -9.38 -23.17 4.64
C VAL A 64 -8.46 -24.14 3.94
N ALA A 65 -7.19 -23.78 3.70
CA ALA A 65 -6.25 -24.50 2.84
C ALA A 65 -6.07 -25.99 3.16
N GLU A 66 -6.21 -26.38 4.43
CA GLU A 66 -6.04 -27.77 4.88
C GLU A 66 -7.36 -28.54 5.02
N CYS A 67 -8.49 -27.93 4.64
CA CYS A 67 -9.80 -28.55 4.73
C CYS A 67 -9.95 -29.69 3.71
N ALA A 68 -10.08 -30.91 4.19
CA ALA A 68 -10.23 -32.11 3.36
C ALA A 68 -11.52 -32.12 2.51
N GLU A 69 -12.57 -31.42 2.95
CA GLU A 69 -13.87 -31.42 2.27
C GLU A 69 -13.86 -30.50 1.04
N CYS A 70 -13.40 -29.25 1.20
CA CYS A 70 -13.37 -28.28 0.08
C CYS A 70 -12.02 -28.23 -0.64
N GLY A 71 -10.99 -28.90 -0.13
CA GLY A 71 -9.64 -28.91 -0.70
C GLY A 71 -8.97 -27.53 -0.69
N GLY A 72 -9.32 -26.67 0.28
CA GLY A 72 -8.78 -25.31 0.36
C GLY A 72 -9.51 -24.24 -0.45
N ALA A 73 -10.68 -24.56 -1.03
CA ALA A 73 -11.45 -23.60 -1.82
C ALA A 73 -12.46 -22.77 -1.01
N GLY A 74 -12.84 -23.22 0.20
CA GLY A 74 -13.99 -22.71 0.98
C GLY A 74 -15.36 -23.16 0.45
N TRP A 75 -15.41 -23.68 -0.78
CA TRP A 75 -16.64 -24.05 -1.48
C TRP A 75 -16.57 -25.49 -2.02
N LEU A 76 -17.74 -26.10 -2.17
CA LEU A 76 -17.95 -27.40 -2.81
C LEU A 76 -18.64 -27.20 -4.16
N ASP A 77 -18.33 -28.06 -5.13
CA ASP A 77 -19.01 -28.05 -6.42
C ASP A 77 -20.49 -28.41 -6.21
N CYS A 78 -21.40 -27.68 -6.87
CA CYS A 78 -22.81 -28.05 -6.87
C CYS A 78 -23.04 -29.15 -7.92
N THR A 79 -23.29 -30.38 -7.46
CA THR A 79 -23.51 -31.54 -8.34
C THR A 79 -24.75 -31.43 -9.21
N ASP A 80 -25.71 -30.57 -8.83
CA ASP A 80 -26.96 -30.35 -9.56
C ASP A 80 -26.88 -29.16 -10.53
N CYS A 81 -25.73 -28.48 -10.60
CA CYS A 81 -25.56 -27.31 -11.45
C CYS A 81 -25.01 -27.68 -12.83
N GLU A 82 -25.87 -27.60 -13.84
CA GLU A 82 -25.49 -27.83 -15.25
C GLU A 82 -25.03 -26.55 -15.97
N ASN A 83 -24.64 -25.50 -15.22
CA ASN A 83 -24.21 -24.24 -15.85
C ASN A 83 -22.71 -24.30 -16.18
N PRO A 84 -22.33 -24.37 -17.47
CA PRO A 84 -20.94 -24.60 -17.89
C PRO A 84 -19.99 -23.45 -17.50
N ARG A 85 -20.53 -22.28 -17.12
CA ARG A 85 -19.75 -21.17 -16.54
C ARG A 85 -18.91 -21.61 -15.33
N TRP A 86 -19.39 -22.58 -14.57
CA TRP A 86 -18.79 -22.98 -13.30
C TRP A 86 -17.84 -24.16 -13.44
N ASP A 87 -17.75 -24.76 -14.63
CA ASP A 87 -16.89 -25.91 -14.90
C ASP A 87 -15.42 -25.56 -14.61
N GLY A 88 -14.82 -26.32 -13.69
CA GLY A 88 -13.43 -26.19 -13.30
C GLY A 88 -13.08 -24.90 -12.53
N VAL A 89 -14.05 -24.05 -12.16
CA VAL A 89 -13.77 -22.82 -11.40
C VAL A 89 -13.20 -23.13 -10.02
N LEU A 90 -13.82 -24.06 -9.28
CA LEU A 90 -13.32 -24.47 -7.97
C LEU A 90 -12.06 -25.32 -8.07
N GLU A 91 -11.92 -26.15 -9.11
CA GLU A 91 -10.68 -26.90 -9.36
C GLU A 91 -9.49 -25.95 -9.55
N LYS A 92 -9.63 -24.94 -10.43
CA LYS A 92 -8.62 -23.88 -10.59
C LYS A 92 -8.33 -23.15 -9.28
N LYS A 93 -9.33 -22.92 -8.43
CA LYS A 93 -9.12 -22.32 -7.10
C LYS A 93 -8.31 -23.23 -6.19
N ARG A 94 -8.64 -24.53 -6.12
CA ARG A 94 -7.87 -25.54 -5.36
C ARG A 94 -6.43 -25.61 -5.85
N ASP A 95 -6.20 -25.58 -7.16
CA ASP A 95 -4.86 -25.64 -7.74
C ASP A 95 -4.04 -24.37 -7.47
N ARG A 96 -4.65 -23.19 -7.54
CA ARG A 96 -4.00 -21.93 -7.12
C ARG A 96 -3.62 -21.96 -5.64
N SER A 97 -4.52 -22.45 -4.78
CA SER A 97 -4.28 -22.60 -3.34
C SER A 97 -3.10 -23.56 -3.07
N LYS A 98 -3.07 -24.72 -3.74
CA LYS A 98 -1.93 -25.66 -3.68
C LYS A 98 -0.63 -25.02 -4.16
N ALA A 99 -0.65 -24.25 -5.24
CA ALA A 99 0.54 -23.58 -5.77
C ALA A 99 1.10 -22.53 -4.80
N CYS A 100 0.23 -21.84 -4.05
CA CYS A 100 0.64 -20.87 -3.04
C CYS A 100 1.16 -21.52 -1.74
N LYS A 101 0.84 -22.80 -1.51
CA LYS A 101 1.21 -23.52 -0.29
C LYS A 101 2.72 -23.56 -0.05
N GLY A 102 3.55 -23.68 -1.09
CA GLY A 102 5.00 -23.74 -0.95
C GLY A 102 5.61 -22.49 -0.28
N ALA A 103 5.20 -21.29 -0.70
CA ALA A 103 5.63 -20.04 -0.07
C ALA A 103 5.09 -19.91 1.36
N SER A 104 3.91 -20.47 1.62
CA SER A 104 3.32 -20.55 2.95
C SER A 104 4.11 -21.50 3.88
N ASP A 105 4.54 -22.65 3.38
CA ASP A 105 5.27 -23.66 4.17
C ASP A 105 6.69 -23.17 4.53
N GLU A 106 7.32 -22.34 3.69
CA GLU A 106 8.58 -21.64 4.01
C GLU A 106 8.45 -20.85 5.33
N ILE A 107 7.37 -20.07 5.46
CA ILE A 107 7.12 -19.22 6.64
C ILE A 107 6.89 -20.09 7.88
N ASP A 108 6.08 -21.14 7.77
CA ASP A 108 5.83 -22.07 8.89
C ASP A 108 7.12 -22.77 9.34
N GLY A 109 7.98 -23.15 8.39
CA GLY A 109 9.26 -23.77 8.65
C GLY A 109 10.23 -22.86 9.43
N GLN A 110 10.33 -21.59 9.02
CA GLN A 110 11.15 -20.59 9.72
C GLN A 110 10.63 -20.31 11.13
N MET A 111 9.31 -20.18 11.29
CA MET A 111 8.67 -19.95 12.60
C MET A 111 8.54 -21.22 13.45
N LYS A 112 8.77 -22.40 12.88
CA LYS A 112 8.60 -23.72 13.51
C LYS A 112 7.21 -23.97 14.07
N ARG A 113 6.19 -23.35 13.48
CA ARG A 113 4.77 -23.49 13.84
C ARG A 113 3.90 -23.01 12.68
N LYS A 114 2.63 -23.41 12.70
CA LYS A 114 1.63 -22.86 11.78
C LYS A 114 1.35 -21.40 12.13
N VAL A 115 1.42 -20.51 11.14
CA VAL A 115 1.00 -19.11 11.25
C VAL A 115 -0.22 -18.86 10.38
N ALA A 116 -1.12 -17.98 10.82
CA ALA A 116 -2.25 -17.57 9.99
C ALA A 116 -1.77 -16.62 8.88
N LYS A 117 -2.14 -16.92 7.64
CA LYS A 117 -1.70 -16.15 6.48
C LYS A 117 -2.65 -16.24 5.29
N VAL A 118 -2.56 -15.23 4.45
CA VAL A 118 -3.32 -15.08 3.22
C VAL A 118 -2.40 -14.62 2.10
N VAL A 119 -2.67 -15.07 0.88
CA VAL A 119 -1.90 -14.70 -0.32
C VAL A 119 -2.84 -14.08 -1.34
N THR A 120 -2.46 -12.93 -1.86
CA THR A 120 -3.14 -12.21 -2.94
C THR A 120 -2.24 -12.15 -4.17
N ASP A 121 -2.63 -11.40 -5.20
CA ASP A 121 -1.82 -11.25 -6.40
C ASP A 121 -0.47 -10.56 -6.11
N HIS A 122 -0.46 -9.55 -5.25
CA HIS A 122 0.72 -8.72 -4.98
C HIS A 122 1.32 -8.91 -3.59
N PHE A 123 0.64 -9.59 -2.66
CA PHE A 123 1.12 -9.74 -1.28
C PHE A 123 1.01 -11.15 -0.71
N VAL A 124 1.89 -11.43 0.25
CA VAL A 124 1.76 -12.48 1.25
C VAL A 124 1.61 -11.78 2.60
N LEU A 125 0.47 -11.96 3.27
CA LEU A 125 0.18 -11.36 4.56
C LEU A 125 0.12 -12.43 5.64
N VAL A 126 0.96 -12.32 6.66
CA VAL A 126 0.87 -13.07 7.92
C VAL A 126 0.17 -12.21 8.96
N TRP A 127 -0.79 -12.80 9.67
CA TRP A 127 -1.66 -12.05 10.57
C TRP A 127 -1.96 -12.81 11.87
N GLU A 128 -1.46 -12.31 13.00
CA GLU A 128 -1.61 -12.95 14.30
C GLU A 128 -2.34 -12.10 15.34
N VAL A 129 -2.99 -11.02 14.90
CA VAL A 129 -3.89 -10.25 15.75
C VAL A 129 -5.23 -10.99 15.85
N GLU A 130 -5.51 -11.56 17.04
CA GLU A 130 -6.68 -12.40 17.29
C GLU A 130 -8.02 -11.70 17.02
N SER A 131 -8.11 -10.43 17.42
CA SER A 131 -9.25 -9.58 17.15
C SER A 131 -8.93 -8.10 17.31
N LEU A 132 -9.70 -7.26 16.63
CA LEU A 132 -9.55 -5.82 16.63
C LEU A 132 -10.90 -5.18 16.40
N LYS A 133 -11.15 -4.06 17.08
CA LYS A 133 -12.34 -3.27 16.84
C LYS A 133 -12.17 -2.47 15.55
N VAL A 134 -12.95 -2.80 14.54
CA VAL A 134 -13.07 -2.05 13.28
C VAL A 134 -14.40 -1.32 13.32
N ASP A 135 -14.34 0.01 13.25
CA ASP A 135 -15.48 0.90 13.49
C ASP A 135 -16.19 0.60 14.83
N LYS A 136 -17.37 -0.01 14.76
CA LYS A 136 -18.22 -0.34 15.91
C LYS A 136 -18.26 -1.84 16.23
N ARG A 137 -17.57 -2.68 15.45
CA ARG A 137 -17.64 -4.14 15.55
C ARG A 137 -16.29 -4.74 15.92
N GLU A 138 -16.32 -5.77 16.76
CA GLU A 138 -15.16 -6.62 17.00
C GLU A 138 -15.02 -7.59 15.82
N VAL A 139 -13.90 -7.52 15.11
CA VAL A 139 -13.59 -8.36 13.95
C VAL A 139 -12.55 -9.41 14.37
N LYS A 140 -12.75 -10.67 13.99
CA LYS A 140 -11.88 -11.80 14.36
C LYS A 140 -10.73 -11.95 13.37
N GLN A 141 -9.71 -12.69 13.78
CA GLN A 141 -8.45 -12.89 13.04
C GLN A 141 -8.65 -13.23 11.57
N HIS A 142 -9.53 -14.18 11.25
CA HIS A 142 -9.77 -14.61 9.88
C HIS A 142 -10.28 -13.45 9.02
N GLU A 143 -11.36 -12.80 9.44
CA GLU A 143 -11.92 -11.65 8.73
C GLU A 143 -10.96 -10.44 8.70
N LEU A 144 -10.19 -10.18 9.76
CA LEU A 144 -9.15 -9.14 9.77
C LEU A 144 -8.07 -9.40 8.73
N MET A 145 -7.62 -10.64 8.60
CA MET A 145 -6.60 -11.02 7.64
C MET A 145 -7.07 -10.74 6.20
N HIS A 146 -8.33 -11.05 5.88
CA HIS A 146 -8.91 -10.74 4.56
C HIS A 146 -9.14 -9.23 4.37
N LEU A 147 -9.62 -8.52 5.38
CA LEU A 147 -9.78 -7.06 5.34
C LEU A 147 -8.45 -6.36 5.03
N TYR A 148 -7.37 -6.79 5.68
CA TYR A 148 -6.05 -6.18 5.46
C TYR A 148 -5.41 -6.63 4.15
N ALA A 149 -5.67 -7.84 3.68
CA ALA A 149 -5.29 -8.24 2.32
C ALA A 149 -5.95 -7.36 1.26
N GLU A 150 -7.26 -7.10 1.38
CA GLU A 150 -8.00 -6.19 0.49
C GLU A 150 -7.46 -4.75 0.56
N ARG A 151 -7.18 -4.24 1.76
CA ARG A 151 -6.60 -2.90 1.95
C ARG A 151 -5.22 -2.78 1.29
N LEU A 152 -4.38 -3.82 1.39
CA LEU A 152 -3.06 -3.86 0.74
C LEU A 152 -3.19 -3.88 -0.79
N GLU A 153 -4.09 -4.69 -1.34
CA GLU A 153 -4.37 -4.71 -2.79
C GLU A 153 -4.93 -3.37 -3.28
N THR A 154 -5.81 -2.75 -2.49
CA THR A 154 -6.34 -1.41 -2.77
C THR A 154 -5.23 -0.37 -2.78
N LEU A 155 -4.32 -0.40 -1.80
CA LEU A 155 -3.16 0.47 -1.74
C LEU A 155 -2.24 0.25 -2.94
N PHE A 156 -1.96 -0.99 -3.32
CA PHE A 156 -1.12 -1.29 -4.48
C PHE A 156 -1.72 -0.76 -5.77
N LYS A 157 -3.03 -0.93 -5.95
CA LYS A 157 -3.76 -0.38 -7.10
C LYS A 157 -3.69 1.14 -7.11
N ASP A 158 -4.01 1.81 -6.01
CA ASP A 158 -3.97 3.28 -5.93
C ASP A 158 -2.54 3.83 -6.11
N TYR A 159 -1.54 3.09 -5.62
CA TYR A 159 -0.13 3.37 -5.88
C TYR A 159 0.19 3.32 -7.38
N CYS A 160 -0.23 2.24 -8.05
CA CYS A 160 -0.03 2.10 -9.49
C CYS A 160 -0.73 3.21 -10.28
N ASP A 161 -2.00 3.50 -9.95
CA ASP A 161 -2.79 4.54 -10.59
C ASP A 161 -2.17 5.93 -10.37
N SER A 162 -1.75 6.24 -9.14
CA SER A 162 -1.15 7.53 -8.77
C SER A 162 0.18 7.79 -9.48
N PHE A 163 0.99 6.76 -9.71
CA PHE A 163 2.25 6.90 -10.48
C PHE A 163 2.08 6.65 -11.99
N GLY A 164 0.90 6.23 -12.44
CA GLY A 164 0.70 5.79 -13.83
C GLY A 164 1.60 4.61 -14.21
N THR A 165 1.78 3.66 -13.30
CA THR A 165 2.55 2.42 -13.49
C THR A 165 1.63 1.20 -13.44
N THR A 166 2.20 -0.01 -13.59
CA THR A 166 1.46 -1.28 -13.53
C THR A 166 2.23 -2.30 -12.69
N SER A 167 1.59 -3.44 -12.42
CA SER A 167 2.21 -4.58 -11.71
C SER A 167 3.47 -5.13 -12.39
N ALA A 168 3.66 -4.88 -13.70
CA ALA A 168 4.86 -5.29 -14.43
C ALA A 168 6.16 -4.66 -13.90
N GLY A 169 6.06 -3.57 -13.13
CA GLY A 169 7.21 -2.92 -12.48
C GLY A 169 7.73 -3.64 -11.23
N PHE A 170 7.07 -4.71 -10.78
CA PHE A 170 7.35 -5.42 -9.52
C PHE A 170 7.66 -6.89 -9.81
N LYS A 171 8.73 -7.42 -9.21
CA LYS A 171 9.26 -8.75 -9.56
C LYS A 171 8.75 -9.87 -8.66
N SER A 172 8.23 -9.54 -7.49
CA SER A 172 7.77 -10.51 -6.51
C SER A 172 6.62 -9.94 -5.69
N ARG A 173 5.93 -10.83 -4.96
CA ARG A 173 4.94 -10.40 -3.98
C ARG A 173 5.64 -9.75 -2.79
N GLY A 174 5.08 -8.66 -2.30
CA GLY A 174 5.51 -8.09 -1.03
C GLY A 174 5.10 -8.97 0.15
N ARG A 175 5.96 -9.05 1.16
CA ARG A 175 5.68 -9.82 2.39
C ARG A 175 5.32 -8.85 3.51
N VAL A 176 4.17 -9.02 4.15
CA VAL A 176 3.73 -8.21 5.29
C VAL A 176 3.44 -9.14 6.46
N PHE A 177 4.04 -8.86 7.61
CA PHE A 177 3.91 -9.68 8.81
C PHE A 177 3.41 -8.82 9.97
N VAL A 178 2.26 -9.19 10.54
CA VAL A 178 1.69 -8.55 11.72
C VAL A 178 1.59 -9.59 12.83
N TRP A 179 2.55 -9.60 13.74
CA TRP A 179 2.69 -10.62 14.79
C TRP A 179 1.87 -10.26 16.03
N GLY A 180 1.37 -11.27 16.76
CA GLY A 180 0.50 -11.05 17.92
C GLY A 180 1.25 -10.53 19.15
N ASN A 181 2.56 -10.77 19.22
CA ASN A 181 3.40 -10.39 20.35
C ASN A 181 4.83 -10.02 19.92
N GLN A 182 5.57 -9.40 20.85
CA GLN A 182 6.91 -8.89 20.60
C GLN A 182 7.92 -10.00 20.29
N ARG A 183 7.83 -11.16 20.94
CA ARG A 183 8.77 -12.27 20.74
C ARG A 183 8.68 -12.81 19.31
N ASP A 184 7.46 -13.03 18.83
CA ASP A 184 7.23 -13.46 17.45
C ASP A 184 7.68 -12.39 16.44
N GLN A 185 7.49 -11.10 16.74
CA GLN A 185 8.02 -10.02 15.92
C GLN A 185 9.55 -10.00 15.90
N GLU A 186 10.23 -10.17 17.02
CA GLU A 186 11.71 -10.23 17.07
C GLU A 186 12.25 -11.41 16.26
N GLN A 187 11.61 -12.58 16.37
CA GLN A 187 11.95 -13.76 15.59
C GLN A 187 11.65 -13.56 14.09
N GLY A 188 10.44 -13.12 13.76
CA GLY A 188 9.97 -12.91 12.39
C GLY A 188 10.79 -11.84 11.65
N SER A 189 11.07 -10.72 12.30
CA SER A 189 11.91 -9.66 11.74
C SER A 189 13.34 -10.16 11.47
N SER A 190 13.92 -10.94 12.37
CA SER A 190 15.22 -11.57 12.16
C SER A 190 15.22 -12.51 10.93
N HIS A 191 14.21 -13.38 10.79
CA HIS A 191 14.14 -14.34 9.68
C HIS A 191 13.80 -13.71 8.33
N PHE A 192 12.84 -12.78 8.28
CA PHE A 192 12.24 -12.32 7.03
C PHE A 192 12.73 -10.93 6.60
N VAL A 193 13.27 -10.14 7.51
CA VAL A 193 13.82 -8.80 7.24
C VAL A 193 15.34 -8.76 7.44
N GLY A 194 15.91 -9.70 8.21
CA GLY A 194 17.35 -9.76 8.49
C GLY A 194 17.79 -8.83 9.63
N GLN A 195 16.85 -8.31 10.41
CA GLN A 195 17.12 -7.43 11.56
C GLN A 195 16.16 -7.74 12.69
N THR A 196 16.64 -7.79 13.92
CA THR A 196 15.79 -7.94 15.10
C THR A 196 15.22 -6.59 15.53
N SER A 197 13.89 -6.43 15.51
CA SER A 197 13.21 -5.22 15.99
C SER A 197 11.96 -5.58 16.80
N ALA A 198 11.78 -4.98 17.98
CA ALA A 198 10.61 -5.20 18.83
C ALA A 198 9.31 -4.54 18.31
N ARG A 199 9.43 -3.51 17.46
CA ARG A 199 8.29 -2.71 16.97
C ARG A 199 7.94 -3.05 15.53
N GLY A 200 8.75 -2.54 14.61
CA GLY A 200 8.57 -2.68 13.17
C GLY A 200 9.91 -2.54 12.47
N THR A 201 10.09 -3.23 11.34
CA THR A 201 11.26 -3.08 10.46
C THR A 201 10.93 -3.51 9.03
N LYS A 202 11.69 -2.99 8.07
CA LYS A 202 11.49 -3.16 6.63
C LYS A 202 12.73 -3.76 5.97
N LEU A 203 12.53 -4.63 5.00
CA LEU A 203 13.52 -5.01 4.01
C LEU A 203 13.18 -4.30 2.70
N MET A 204 14.05 -3.40 2.26
CA MET A 204 13.85 -2.55 1.07
C MET A 204 14.52 -3.15 -0.17
N GLY A 205 14.03 -2.82 -1.38
CA GLY A 205 14.67 -3.15 -2.65
C GLY A 205 13.97 -4.26 -3.45
N GLY A 206 14.75 -5.17 -4.04
CA GLY A 206 14.23 -6.16 -5.02
C GLY A 206 13.37 -7.28 -4.44
N THR A 207 13.46 -7.52 -3.13
CA THR A 207 12.53 -8.36 -2.38
C THR A 207 12.12 -7.54 -1.17
N ILE A 208 10.82 -7.28 -1.03
CA ILE A 208 10.32 -6.40 0.02
C ILE A 208 9.60 -7.18 1.12
N ALA A 209 9.88 -6.80 2.36
CA ALA A 209 9.21 -7.32 3.53
C ALA A 209 8.98 -6.23 4.58
N PHE A 210 7.81 -6.20 5.21
CA PHE A 210 7.56 -5.39 6.40
C PHE A 210 7.11 -6.31 7.53
N SER A 211 7.74 -6.21 8.68
CA SER A 211 7.42 -7.01 9.87
C SER A 211 7.16 -6.09 11.04
N MET A 212 6.01 -6.21 11.69
CA MET A 212 5.65 -5.44 12.88
C MET A 212 4.93 -6.26 13.97
N CYS A 213 5.02 -5.78 15.21
CA CYS A 213 4.23 -6.27 16.33
C CYS A 213 2.85 -5.59 16.34
N GLY A 214 1.79 -6.39 16.16
CA GLY A 214 0.39 -5.98 16.22
C GLY A 214 -0.22 -5.97 17.62
N SER A 215 0.58 -6.14 18.67
CA SER A 215 0.08 -6.15 20.04
C SER A 215 -0.47 -4.78 20.47
N LYS A 216 -1.38 -4.77 21.45
CA LYS A 216 -1.99 -3.54 21.98
C LYS A 216 -1.00 -2.53 22.56
N GLN A 217 0.23 -2.96 22.85
CA GLN A 217 1.31 -2.08 23.30
C GLN A 217 1.77 -1.13 22.19
N PHE A 218 1.74 -1.58 20.93
CA PHE A 218 2.24 -0.83 19.78
C PHE A 218 1.11 -0.38 18.84
N VAL A 219 0.01 -1.12 18.83
CA VAL A 219 -1.15 -0.87 17.97
C VAL A 219 -2.38 -0.61 18.82
N LYS A 220 -2.83 0.64 18.83
CA LYS A 220 -3.96 1.06 19.67
C LYS A 220 -5.31 0.63 19.11
N ASP A 221 -5.50 0.79 17.80
CA ASP A 221 -6.77 0.61 17.10
C ASP A 221 -6.55 0.36 15.60
N ASP A 222 -7.63 0.01 14.89
CA ASP A 222 -7.62 -0.25 13.45
C ASP A 222 -7.13 0.93 12.60
N PRO A 223 -7.56 2.18 12.82
CA PRO A 223 -7.04 3.32 12.06
C PRO A 223 -5.52 3.50 12.21
N THR A 224 -4.98 3.32 13.41
CA THR A 224 -3.54 3.41 13.66
C THR A 224 -2.76 2.29 12.95
N LEU A 225 -3.28 1.05 13.00
CA LEU A 225 -2.66 -0.08 12.30
C LEU A 225 -2.69 0.11 10.79
N HIS A 226 -3.84 0.50 10.24
CA HIS A 226 -4.02 0.70 8.81
C HIS A 226 -3.09 1.80 8.29
N ARG A 227 -2.98 2.92 9.01
CA ARG A 227 -2.07 4.01 8.63
C ARG A 227 -0.61 3.59 8.70
N THR A 228 -0.21 2.89 9.77
CA THR A 228 1.13 2.29 9.86
C THR A 228 1.43 1.42 8.64
N LEU A 229 0.50 0.54 8.24
CA LEU A 229 0.71 -0.33 7.08
C LEU A 229 0.76 0.45 5.77
N VAL A 230 -0.11 1.44 5.55
CA VAL A 230 -0.06 2.30 4.37
C VAL A 230 1.30 2.97 4.24
N HIS A 231 1.73 3.68 5.29
CA HIS A 231 3.01 4.38 5.30
C HIS A 231 4.16 3.40 5.00
N ASN A 232 4.26 2.29 5.76
CA ASN A 232 5.39 1.37 5.65
C ASN A 232 5.42 0.62 4.31
N VAL A 233 4.27 0.21 3.77
CA VAL A 233 4.19 -0.51 2.49
C VAL A 233 4.47 0.42 1.31
N VAL A 234 4.13 1.71 1.38
CA VAL A 234 4.45 2.65 0.29
C VAL A 234 5.96 2.81 0.09
N HIS A 235 6.75 2.85 1.17
CA HIS A 235 8.22 2.78 1.06
C HIS A 235 8.68 1.53 0.32
N LEU A 236 8.14 0.38 0.72
CA LEU A 236 8.46 -0.89 0.10
C LEU A 236 8.16 -0.85 -1.40
N LEU A 237 6.96 -0.43 -1.79
CA LEU A 237 6.56 -0.32 -3.20
C LEU A 237 7.49 0.62 -3.97
N LEU A 238 7.81 1.79 -3.43
CA LEU A 238 8.73 2.74 -4.07
C LEU A 238 10.12 2.12 -4.29
N SER A 239 10.64 1.35 -3.33
CA SER A 239 11.93 0.69 -3.43
C SER A 239 11.93 -0.54 -4.34
N HIS A 240 10.78 -1.20 -4.48
CA HIS A 240 10.59 -2.44 -5.24
C HIS A 240 10.38 -2.22 -6.74
N GLN A 241 9.93 -1.03 -7.13
CA GLN A 241 9.75 -0.68 -8.53
C GLN A 241 11.07 -0.73 -9.32
N GLU A 242 11.03 -1.34 -10.51
CA GLU A 242 12.21 -1.42 -11.37
C GLU A 242 12.73 -0.04 -11.86
N PRO A 243 14.05 0.21 -11.81
CA PRO A 243 15.07 -0.64 -11.20
C PRO A 243 14.96 -0.61 -9.67
N SER A 244 14.90 -1.79 -9.06
CA SER A 244 14.74 -1.93 -7.60
C SER A 244 15.91 -1.31 -6.86
N GLN A 245 15.64 -0.29 -6.04
CA GLN A 245 16.64 0.40 -5.21
C GLN A 245 15.92 1.21 -4.13
N TRP A 246 16.42 1.14 -2.90
CA TRP A 246 15.99 2.06 -1.86
C TRP A 246 16.62 3.44 -2.12
N VAL A 247 15.78 4.47 -2.27
CA VAL A 247 16.23 5.85 -2.52
C VAL A 247 16.57 6.60 -1.22
N GLY A 248 15.95 6.21 -0.10
CA GLY A 248 16.14 6.86 1.20
C GLY A 248 17.58 6.83 1.71
N ASN A 249 18.37 5.82 1.36
CA ASN A 249 19.79 5.71 1.75
C ASN A 249 20.80 6.25 0.73
N ILE A 250 20.31 6.83 -0.38
CA ILE A 250 21.15 7.40 -1.45
C ILE A 250 20.75 8.85 -1.76
N LYS A 251 20.54 9.64 -0.71
CA LYS A 251 20.16 11.06 -0.76
C LYS A 251 18.78 11.33 -1.38
N GLY A 252 17.91 10.32 -1.35
CA GLY A 252 16.51 10.41 -1.77
C GLY A 252 15.54 10.35 -0.59
N GLY A 253 15.96 10.73 0.63
CA GLY A 253 15.09 10.68 1.80
C GLY A 253 13.78 11.47 1.62
N TRP A 254 13.85 12.61 0.95
CA TRP A 254 12.68 13.45 0.67
C TRP A 254 11.60 12.76 -0.16
N VAL A 255 11.98 11.88 -1.10
CA VAL A 255 11.01 11.17 -1.93
C VAL A 255 10.55 9.89 -1.24
N ASP A 256 11.43 9.25 -0.46
CA ASP A 256 11.09 8.07 0.33
C ASP A 256 9.98 8.39 1.34
N GLU A 257 10.22 9.38 2.20
CA GLU A 257 9.29 9.83 3.23
C GLU A 257 8.13 10.65 2.66
N GLY A 258 8.43 11.54 1.71
CA GLY A 258 7.40 12.41 1.14
C GLY A 258 6.28 11.65 0.43
N VAL A 259 6.60 10.55 -0.28
CA VAL A 259 5.58 9.71 -0.92
C VAL A 259 4.80 8.91 0.12
N ALA A 260 5.44 8.36 1.15
CA ALA A 260 4.76 7.64 2.22
C ALA A 260 3.73 8.53 2.92
N HIS A 261 4.14 9.71 3.38
CA HIS A 261 3.23 10.68 4.00
C HIS A 261 2.15 11.20 3.04
N TRP A 262 2.43 11.30 1.73
CA TRP A 262 1.41 11.69 0.76
C TRP A 262 0.25 10.69 0.70
N PHE A 263 0.54 9.39 0.76
CA PHE A 263 -0.49 8.36 0.85
C PHE A 263 -1.23 8.38 2.18
N GLU A 264 -0.57 8.72 3.29
CA GLU A 264 -1.26 8.91 4.57
C GLU A 264 -2.29 10.04 4.52
N GLU A 265 -1.88 11.22 4.04
CA GLU A 265 -2.79 12.36 3.88
C GLU A 265 -3.95 12.01 2.93
N ARG A 266 -3.67 11.29 1.84
CA ARG A 266 -4.70 10.89 0.88
C ARG A 266 -5.78 9.98 1.48
N TYR A 267 -5.39 9.04 2.33
CA TYR A 267 -6.32 8.06 2.93
C TYR A 267 -6.99 8.59 4.20
N PHE A 268 -6.26 9.38 5.00
CA PHE A 268 -6.65 9.71 6.37
C PHE A 268 -6.77 11.21 6.63
N GLY A 269 -6.27 12.07 5.73
CA GLY A 269 -6.18 13.52 5.94
C GLY A 269 -5.27 13.91 7.11
N LEU A 270 -4.33 13.02 7.45
CA LEU A 270 -3.42 13.13 8.59
C LEU A 270 -2.09 12.42 8.27
N CYS A 271 -0.98 13.06 8.63
CA CYS A 271 0.37 12.50 8.63
C CYS A 271 0.92 12.50 10.06
N ASP A 272 0.80 11.39 10.79
CA ASP A 272 1.27 11.28 12.18
C ASP A 272 2.04 9.98 12.49
N ASN A 273 2.33 9.18 11.46
CA ASN A 273 3.17 8.01 11.59
C ASN A 273 4.63 8.37 11.33
N TYR A 274 5.53 7.82 12.13
CA TYR A 274 6.97 8.02 12.01
C TYR A 274 7.65 6.64 11.92
N CYS A 275 8.46 6.42 10.89
CA CYS A 275 9.28 5.23 10.71
C CYS A 275 10.42 5.16 11.75
N TYR A 276 10.93 3.95 12.03
CA TYR A 276 12.04 3.73 12.98
C TYR A 276 13.32 4.52 12.65
N GLU A 277 13.54 4.83 11.38
CA GLU A 277 14.69 5.61 10.91
C GLU A 277 14.49 7.12 11.02
N GLU A 278 13.26 7.58 11.25
CA GLU A 278 13.00 8.99 11.49
C GLU A 278 13.56 9.36 12.86
N GLN A 279 14.31 10.48 12.93
CA GLN A 279 14.75 10.98 14.22
C GLN A 279 13.53 11.18 15.10
N ASN A 280 13.49 10.46 16.23
CA ASN A 280 12.36 10.42 17.15
C ASN A 280 12.04 11.83 17.68
N SER A 281 11.29 12.60 16.91
CA SER A 281 10.75 13.86 17.36
C SER A 281 9.52 13.49 18.17
N ASN A 282 9.62 13.54 19.50
CA ASN A 282 8.47 13.61 20.41
C ASN A 282 7.60 14.87 20.17
N VAL A 283 7.69 15.47 18.99
CA VAL A 283 7.12 16.72 18.53
C VAL A 283 6.43 16.35 17.22
N ASP A 284 5.10 16.32 17.23
CA ASP A 284 4.29 16.23 16.02
C ASP A 284 3.71 17.61 15.71
N PHE A 285 3.31 17.83 14.47
CA PHE A 285 2.52 18.98 14.06
C PHE A 285 1.06 18.86 14.53
N LYS A 286 0.87 18.78 15.86
CA LYS A 286 -0.41 18.80 16.61
C LYS A 286 -1.59 18.23 15.82
N GLY A 287 -1.53 16.92 15.55
CA GLY A 287 -2.61 16.17 14.93
C GLY A 287 -2.43 15.97 13.42
N GLY A 288 -1.19 15.84 12.95
CA GLY A 288 -0.86 15.39 11.59
C GLY A 288 -1.34 16.25 10.42
N LYS A 289 -1.88 17.45 10.63
CA LYS A 289 -2.37 18.31 9.53
C LYS A 289 -1.22 19.12 8.92
N TRP A 290 -0.53 18.52 7.96
CA TRP A 290 0.71 19.11 7.44
C TRP A 290 0.51 20.25 6.45
N LYS A 291 -0.56 20.25 5.63
CA LYS A 291 -0.76 21.32 4.61
C LYS A 291 -0.80 22.75 5.20
N PRO A 292 -1.60 23.06 6.24
CA PRO A 292 -1.58 24.40 6.86
C PRO A 292 -0.21 24.77 7.44
N VAL A 293 0.49 23.79 8.01
CA VAL A 293 1.81 23.98 8.63
C VAL A 293 2.86 24.32 7.58
N VAL A 294 2.95 23.54 6.51
CA VAL A 294 3.89 23.81 5.40
C VAL A 294 3.62 25.17 4.79
N ARG A 295 2.34 25.52 4.56
CA ARG A 295 1.97 26.86 4.06
C ARG A 295 2.51 27.96 4.96
N LYS A 296 2.34 27.83 6.28
CA LYS A 296 2.85 28.79 7.26
C LYS A 296 4.39 28.90 7.19
N MET A 297 5.09 27.78 7.14
CA MET A 297 6.55 27.76 7.04
C MET A 297 7.04 28.43 5.74
N VAL A 298 6.38 28.17 4.61
CA VAL A 298 6.70 28.80 3.33
C VAL A 298 6.47 30.32 3.40
N ALA A 299 5.34 30.76 3.95
CA ALA A 299 5.01 32.18 4.08
C ALA A 299 5.99 32.93 5.00
N ALA A 300 6.52 32.25 6.03
CA ALA A 300 7.52 32.80 6.95
C ALA A 300 8.96 32.72 6.42
N GLY A 301 9.20 32.02 5.30
CA GLY A 301 10.56 31.79 4.80
C GLY A 301 11.37 30.80 5.65
N GLU A 302 10.70 29.98 6.45
CA GLU A 302 11.31 29.05 7.44
C GLU A 302 11.59 27.65 6.89
N VAL A 303 11.35 27.42 5.60
CA VAL A 303 11.63 26.13 4.95
C VAL A 303 13.07 26.06 4.45
N ALA A 304 13.70 24.89 4.56
CA ALA A 304 15.06 24.67 4.08
C ALA A 304 15.10 24.73 2.53
N PRO A 305 16.21 25.15 1.90
CA PRO A 305 16.32 25.10 0.45
C PRO A 305 16.17 23.66 -0.10
N ALA A 306 15.48 23.49 -1.23
CA ALA A 306 15.32 22.16 -1.86
C ALA A 306 16.65 21.44 -2.10
N ALA A 307 17.70 22.18 -2.49
CA ALA A 307 19.03 21.61 -2.69
C ALA A 307 19.65 21.02 -1.41
N GLU A 308 19.31 21.54 -0.23
CA GLU A 308 19.75 20.99 1.05
C GLU A 308 18.98 19.70 1.37
N VAL A 309 17.64 19.77 1.32
CA VAL A 309 16.76 18.64 1.66
C VAL A 309 17.01 17.43 0.74
N MET A 310 17.22 17.67 -0.57
CA MET A 310 17.49 16.63 -1.57
C MET A 310 18.93 16.08 -1.54
N GLN A 311 19.73 16.41 -0.52
CA GLN A 311 21.01 15.75 -0.26
C GLN A 311 20.97 14.85 0.98
N LEU A 312 19.83 14.81 1.68
CA LEU A 312 19.67 14.05 2.91
C LEU A 312 19.16 12.64 2.61
N ASN A 313 19.70 11.70 3.39
CA ASN A 313 19.07 10.40 3.57
C ASN A 313 17.85 10.54 4.47
N THR A 314 17.02 9.50 4.53
CA THR A 314 15.82 9.44 5.39
C THR A 314 16.13 9.79 6.85
N ASP A 315 17.18 9.20 7.43
CA ASP A 315 17.63 9.43 8.81
C ASP A 315 18.22 10.83 9.10
N GLY A 316 18.51 11.58 8.03
CA GLY A 316 18.98 12.96 8.10
C GLY A 316 17.85 14.00 8.09
N LEU A 317 16.61 13.59 7.81
CA LEU A 317 15.47 14.50 7.77
C LEU A 317 15.02 14.88 9.19
N LYS A 318 14.72 16.16 9.38
CA LYS A 318 14.05 16.68 10.58
C LYS A 318 12.55 16.72 10.35
N LEU A 319 11.75 16.75 11.41
CA LEU A 319 10.28 16.88 11.32
C LEU A 319 9.79 17.90 10.28
N ALA A 320 10.33 19.13 10.30
CA ALA A 320 9.98 20.17 9.34
C ALA A 320 10.30 19.79 7.89
N MET A 321 11.40 19.05 7.69
CA MET A 321 11.81 18.53 6.38
C MET A 321 10.94 17.35 5.94
N HIS A 322 10.38 16.53 6.84
CA HIS A 322 9.37 15.52 6.48
C HIS A 322 8.11 16.18 5.91
N ALA A 323 7.57 17.19 6.61
CA ALA A 323 6.40 17.93 6.11
C ALA A 323 6.69 18.66 4.79
N GLN A 324 7.88 19.24 4.65
CA GLN A 324 8.33 19.82 3.39
C GLN A 324 8.45 18.78 2.26
N SER A 325 8.99 17.59 2.56
CA SER A 325 9.15 16.48 1.62
C SER A 325 7.82 15.92 1.13
N PHE A 326 6.85 15.77 2.03
CA PHE A 326 5.45 15.50 1.69
C PHE A 326 4.93 16.53 0.68
N SER A 327 5.13 17.83 0.96
CA SER A 327 4.62 18.89 0.11
C SER A 327 5.31 18.95 -1.26
N TYR A 328 6.60 18.60 -1.34
CA TYR A 328 7.28 18.40 -2.63
C TYR A 328 6.61 17.32 -3.46
N CYS A 329 6.30 16.18 -2.85
CA CYS A 329 5.64 15.07 -3.54
C CYS A 329 4.21 15.45 -3.96
N ASP A 330 3.45 16.12 -3.09
CA ASP A 330 2.10 16.60 -3.38
C ASP A 330 2.09 17.55 -4.59
N TYR A 331 3.04 18.50 -4.63
CA TYR A 331 3.21 19.39 -5.78
C TYR A 331 3.59 18.63 -7.06
N LEU A 332 4.51 17.67 -6.99
CA LEU A 332 4.95 16.91 -8.16
C LEU A 332 3.84 15.99 -8.71
N PHE A 333 3.04 15.37 -7.85
CA PHE A 333 1.83 14.64 -8.25
C PHE A 333 0.81 15.57 -8.92
N ALA A 334 0.57 16.76 -8.36
CA ALA A 334 -0.34 17.75 -8.92
C ALA A 334 0.15 18.33 -10.25
N LEU A 335 1.48 18.43 -10.42
CA LEU A 335 2.11 18.95 -11.63
C LEU A 335 2.03 17.93 -12.78
N ASP A 336 2.57 16.73 -12.58
CA ASP A 336 2.54 15.64 -13.55
C ASP A 336 3.01 14.34 -12.89
N ALA A 337 2.04 13.51 -12.47
CA ALA A 337 2.29 12.21 -11.85
C ALA A 337 3.21 11.28 -12.67
N ARG A 338 3.13 11.30 -14.01
CA ARG A 338 3.96 10.43 -14.86
C ARG A 338 5.40 10.91 -14.90
N LYS A 339 5.62 12.23 -14.95
CA LYS A 339 6.97 12.79 -14.78
C LYS A 339 7.49 12.54 -13.38
N PHE A 340 6.65 12.61 -12.34
CA PHE A 340 7.10 12.30 -10.99
C PHE A 340 7.56 10.84 -10.86
N HIS A 341 6.81 9.89 -11.44
CA HIS A 341 7.26 8.50 -11.55
C HIS A 341 8.62 8.38 -12.28
N GLN A 342 8.81 9.09 -13.39
CA GLN A 342 10.09 9.10 -14.11
C GLN A 342 11.22 9.68 -13.25
N LEU A 343 10.97 10.74 -12.49
CA LEU A 343 11.93 11.29 -11.53
C LEU A 343 12.33 10.24 -10.49
N CYS A 344 11.36 9.58 -9.84
CA CYS A 344 11.63 8.51 -8.87
C CYS A 344 12.48 7.38 -9.48
N ARG A 345 12.19 7.00 -10.73
CA ARG A 345 12.96 5.98 -11.47
C ARG A 345 14.40 6.41 -11.72
N GLU A 346 14.66 7.69 -12.03
CA GLU A 346 16.03 8.19 -12.19
C GLU A 346 16.78 8.25 -10.86
N LEU A 347 16.11 8.63 -9.77
CA LEU A 347 16.69 8.59 -8.42
C LEU A 347 17.09 7.16 -8.01
N ARG A 348 16.24 6.16 -8.32
CA ARG A 348 16.59 4.74 -8.13
C ARG A 348 17.79 4.27 -8.95
N LYS A 349 18.06 4.89 -10.09
CA LYS A 349 19.30 4.68 -10.87
C LYS A 349 20.51 5.42 -10.29
N LYS A 350 20.39 6.03 -9.11
CA LYS A 350 21.42 6.83 -8.44
C LYS A 350 21.79 8.11 -9.22
N VAL A 351 20.89 8.61 -10.07
CA VAL A 351 21.07 9.94 -10.69
C VAL A 351 20.84 10.99 -9.61
N ALA A 352 21.77 11.94 -9.48
CA ALA A 352 21.64 13.02 -8.51
C ALA A 352 20.36 13.83 -8.77
N ALA A 353 19.66 14.26 -7.71
CA ALA A 353 18.38 14.95 -7.82
C ALA A 353 18.43 16.16 -8.78
N ARG A 354 19.48 16.98 -8.70
CA ARG A 354 19.71 18.11 -9.63
C ARG A 354 19.62 17.68 -11.10
N ASP A 355 20.34 16.61 -11.45
CA ASP A 355 20.44 16.15 -12.84
C ASP A 355 19.14 15.46 -13.27
N ALA A 356 18.48 14.75 -12.35
CA ALA A 356 17.20 14.10 -12.60
C ALA A 356 16.07 15.11 -12.84
N PHE A 357 16.00 16.20 -12.05
CA PHE A 357 15.05 17.30 -12.27
C PHE A 357 15.28 17.99 -13.61
N GLN A 358 16.52 18.30 -13.95
CA GLN A 358 16.84 18.90 -15.25
C GLN A 358 16.44 17.97 -16.40
N LYS A 359 16.66 16.66 -16.27
CA LYS A 359 16.30 15.67 -17.28
C LYS A 359 14.79 15.49 -17.47
N VAL A 360 14.04 15.43 -16.38
CA VAL A 360 12.61 15.07 -16.40
C VAL A 360 11.70 16.28 -16.56
N TYR A 361 12.03 17.37 -15.87
CA TYR A 361 11.21 18.58 -15.82
C TYR A 361 11.81 19.75 -16.61
N GLY A 362 13.09 19.70 -16.97
CA GLY A 362 13.76 20.81 -17.65
C GLY A 362 14.06 22.00 -16.73
N ILE A 363 13.97 21.81 -15.41
CA ILE A 363 14.18 22.85 -14.39
C ILE A 363 15.31 22.47 -13.45
N ASN A 364 15.99 23.47 -12.90
CA ASN A 364 16.94 23.29 -11.80
C ASN A 364 16.23 23.35 -10.43
N LEU A 365 16.96 23.05 -9.36
CA LEU A 365 16.37 22.99 -8.01
C LEU A 365 15.96 24.36 -7.44
N LEU A 366 16.55 25.46 -7.90
CA LEU A 366 16.14 26.81 -7.50
C LEU A 366 14.77 27.15 -8.12
N GLN A 367 14.62 26.88 -9.42
CA GLN A 367 13.34 27.04 -10.12
C GLN A 367 12.25 26.14 -9.53
N PHE A 368 12.59 24.90 -9.17
CA PHE A 368 11.66 24.01 -8.46
C PHE A 368 11.20 24.62 -7.13
N ASP A 369 12.13 25.11 -6.31
CA ASP A 369 11.81 25.69 -4.99
C ASP A 369 10.88 26.92 -5.13
N GLU A 370 11.16 27.81 -6.08
CA GLU A 370 10.32 28.97 -6.39
C GLU A 370 8.90 28.57 -6.82
N GLN A 371 8.79 27.62 -7.76
CA GLN A 371 7.50 27.16 -8.28
C GLN A 371 6.68 26.42 -7.21
N TRP A 372 7.33 25.55 -6.44
CA TRP A 372 6.69 24.83 -5.33
C TRP A 372 6.17 25.79 -4.26
N ARG A 373 6.97 26.76 -3.81
CA ARG A 373 6.54 27.76 -2.81
C ARG A 373 5.33 28.55 -3.29
N ALA A 374 5.38 29.01 -4.55
CA ALA A 374 4.26 29.74 -5.16
C ALA A 374 2.99 28.88 -5.20
N TRP A 375 3.11 27.60 -5.56
CA TRP A 375 2.00 26.66 -5.57
C TRP A 375 1.43 26.43 -4.17
N VAL A 376 2.27 26.16 -3.16
CA VAL A 376 1.83 25.98 -1.76
C VAL A 376 1.05 27.20 -1.27
N LEU A 377 1.55 28.42 -1.53
CA LEU A 377 0.87 29.66 -1.16
C LEU A 377 -0.42 29.90 -1.96
N ALA A 378 -0.61 29.25 -3.10
CA ALA A 378 -1.85 29.34 -3.87
C ALA A 378 -2.88 28.28 -3.46
N THR A 379 -2.45 27.06 -3.11
CA THR A 379 -3.34 25.90 -3.02
C THR A 379 -3.60 25.38 -1.60
N TYR A 380 -2.66 25.55 -0.67
CA TYR A 380 -2.82 25.01 0.68
C TYR A 380 -3.75 25.89 1.53
N PRO A 381 -4.55 25.30 2.43
CA PRO A 381 -5.41 26.06 3.33
C PRO A 381 -4.60 26.91 4.32
N VAL A 382 -5.18 28.03 4.75
CA VAL A 382 -4.57 28.92 5.75
C VAL A 382 -4.74 28.38 7.19
N ARG A 383 -5.77 27.56 7.43
CA ARG A 383 -6.14 27.04 8.75
C ARG A 383 -6.43 25.55 8.69
#